data_AF-A0A524D9N9-F1
#
_entry.id   AF-A0A524D9N9-F1
#
_cell.length_a   1.000
_cell.length_b   1.000
_cell.length_c   1.000
_cell.angle_alpha   90.00
_cell.angle_beta   90.00
_cell.angle_gamma   90.00
#
_symmetry.space_group_name_H-M   'P 1'
#
loop_
_entity.id
_entity.type
_entity.pdbx_description
1 polymer ?
#
loop_
_entity_poly.entity_id
_entity_poly.type
_entity_poly.pdbx_seq_one_letter_code
_entity_poly.pdbx_strand_id
1 'polypeptide(L)'
;MIDLKKYSWLLILIGGILVLLAAVLPTIGYIDTQNPGNFSFTWIFGLTLDENGIEMLDNAPNLMAVGTIGAITLIIFSLIFIISSIITVATNINLPIKEYIWLILGFVLIIFPVILRGTMGLVVKDYEDFFWFVLPIDLFTFFITLGGLFSTIAGLEEIIR
;
A
#
# COMPACT_ATOMS: atom_id res chain seq x y z
N MET A 1 -6.51 -23.46 20.35
CA MET A 1 -6.08 -23.21 18.95
C MET A 1 -7.16 -22.36 18.31
N ILE A 2 -6.84 -21.15 17.83
CA ILE A 2 -7.82 -20.30 17.12
C ILE A 2 -8.00 -20.90 15.72
N ASP A 3 -9.25 -21.13 15.29
CA ASP A 3 -9.55 -21.60 13.94
C ASP A 3 -9.50 -20.42 12.96
N LEU A 4 -8.30 -20.18 12.40
CA LEU A 4 -8.04 -19.07 11.49
C LEU A 4 -8.84 -19.17 10.19
N LYS A 5 -9.26 -20.37 9.76
CA LYS A 5 -10.08 -20.57 8.56
C LYS A 5 -11.42 -19.86 8.65
N LYS A 6 -12.05 -19.87 9.84
CA LYS A 6 -13.31 -19.14 10.07
C LYS A 6 -13.15 -17.61 9.93
N TYR A 7 -11.93 -17.11 10.04
CA TYR A 7 -11.60 -15.68 10.04
C TYR A 7 -10.72 -15.27 8.85
N SER A 8 -10.53 -16.14 7.84
CA SER A 8 -9.72 -15.83 6.65
C SER A 8 -10.23 -14.59 5.91
N TRP A 9 -11.55 -14.43 5.80
CA TRP A 9 -12.19 -13.23 5.26
C TRP A 9 -11.81 -11.97 6.04
N LEU A 10 -11.72 -12.04 7.37
CA LEU A 10 -11.38 -10.89 8.21
C LEU A 10 -9.93 -10.46 8.01
N LEU A 11 -9.02 -11.43 7.84
CA LEU A 11 -7.62 -11.17 7.48
C LEU A 11 -7.53 -10.46 6.13
N ILE A 12 -8.31 -10.90 5.14
CA ILE A 12 -8.39 -10.24 3.82
C ILE A 12 -8.96 -8.82 3.93
N LEU A 13 -10.02 -8.63 4.72
CA LEU A 13 -10.61 -7.32 4.95
C LEU A 13 -9.61 -6.34 5.56
N ILE A 14 -8.94 -6.75 6.63
CA ILE A 14 -7.91 -5.96 7.30
C ILE A 14 -6.76 -5.67 6.32
N GLY A 15 -6.32 -6.68 5.56
CA GLY A 15 -5.28 -6.50 4.56
C GLY A 15 -5.65 -5.48 3.48
N GLY A 16 -6.88 -5.54 2.97
CA GLY A 16 -7.41 -4.55 2.03
C GLY A 16 -7.44 -3.13 2.62
N ILE A 17 -7.91 -2.97 3.86
CA ILE A 17 -7.92 -1.66 4.54
C ILE A 17 -6.50 -1.10 4.71
N LEU A 18 -5.53 -1.92 5.12
CA LEU A 18 -4.14 -1.47 5.28
C LEU A 18 -3.54 -1.00 3.94
N VAL A 19 -3.82 -1.72 2.86
CA VAL A 19 -3.38 -1.36 1.51
C VAL A 19 -4.03 -0.06 1.05
N LEU A 20 -5.32 0.15 1.37
CA LEU A 20 -6.01 1.41 1.09
C LEU A 20 -5.35 2.58 1.82
N LEU A 21 -5.08 2.40 3.11
CA LEU A 21 -4.45 3.42 3.95
C LEU A 21 -3.07 3.79 3.39
N ALA A 22 -2.29 2.82 2.93
CA ALA A 22 -1.02 3.07 2.28
C ALA A 22 -1.15 3.95 1.02
N ALA A 23 -2.24 3.79 0.25
CA ALA A 23 -2.43 4.56 -0.97
C ALA A 23 -2.92 6.01 -0.73
N VAL A 24 -3.61 6.28 0.39
CA VAL A 24 -4.29 7.56 0.63
C VAL A 24 -3.67 8.42 1.73
N LEU A 25 -2.98 7.81 2.69
CA LEU A 25 -2.36 8.56 3.78
C LEU A 25 -1.03 9.18 3.32
N PRO A 26 -0.77 10.44 3.71
CA PRO A 26 0.57 10.97 3.59
C PRO A 26 1.48 10.32 4.63
N THR A 27 2.77 10.36 4.36
CA THR A 27 3.82 9.92 5.28
C THR A 27 4.68 11.11 5.69
N ILE A 28 5.18 11.07 6.92
CA ILE A 28 5.98 12.15 7.49
C ILE A 28 7.33 12.18 6.77
N GLY A 29 7.63 13.27 6.07
CA GLY A 29 8.95 13.55 5.54
C GLY A 29 9.90 14.04 6.63
N TYR A 30 9.52 15.09 7.36
CA TYR A 30 10.22 15.56 8.57
C TYR A 30 9.30 16.39 9.47
N ILE A 31 9.69 16.51 10.74
CA ILE A 31 9.12 17.46 11.72
C ILE A 31 10.28 18.09 12.47
N ASP A 32 10.37 19.42 12.46
CA ASP A 32 11.35 20.13 13.28
C ASP A 32 10.94 20.12 14.76
N THR A 33 11.74 19.46 15.59
CA THR A 33 11.50 19.37 17.04
C THR A 33 11.56 20.72 17.78
N GLN A 34 12.24 21.72 17.20
CA GLN A 34 12.38 23.06 17.78
C GLN A 34 11.28 24.01 17.31
N ASN A 35 10.75 23.80 16.10
CA ASN A 35 9.61 24.52 15.57
C ASN A 35 8.60 23.55 14.92
N PRO A 36 7.62 23.04 15.68
CA PRO A 36 6.66 22.05 15.19
C PRO A 36 5.77 22.55 14.02
N GLY A 37 5.74 23.85 13.77
CA GLY A 37 5.08 24.43 12.59
C GLY A 37 5.81 24.10 11.28
N ASN A 38 7.12 23.81 11.35
CA ASN A 38 7.94 23.40 10.22
C ASN A 38 7.88 21.86 10.08
N PHE A 39 6.96 21.39 9.24
CA PHE A 39 6.74 19.97 8.97
C PHE A 39 6.60 19.73 7.47
N SER A 40 6.78 18.48 7.06
CA SER A 40 6.44 18.05 5.71
C SER A 40 5.81 16.67 5.72
N PHE A 41 4.66 16.56 5.05
CA PHE A 41 3.94 15.33 4.77
C PHE A 41 3.95 15.09 3.27
N THR A 42 4.25 13.87 2.83
CA THR A 42 4.33 13.54 1.40
C THR A 42 3.43 12.38 1.08
N TRP A 43 2.64 12.50 0.02
CA TRP A 43 1.89 11.38 -0.54
C TRP A 43 2.72 10.63 -1.57
N ILE A 44 2.40 9.34 -1.77
CA ILE A 44 3.12 8.49 -2.71
C ILE A 44 3.03 8.98 -4.16
N PHE A 45 2.02 9.79 -4.47
CA PHE A 45 1.79 10.39 -5.79
C PHE A 45 2.43 11.79 -5.94
N GLY A 46 3.22 12.22 -4.95
CA GLY A 46 4.08 13.41 -5.02
C GLY A 46 3.39 14.73 -4.73
N LEU A 47 2.29 14.71 -3.99
CA LEU A 47 1.86 15.90 -3.25
C LEU A 47 2.66 16.02 -1.97
N THR A 48 2.96 17.25 -1.58
CA THR A 48 3.56 17.59 -0.30
C THR A 48 2.66 18.58 0.42
N LEU A 49 2.47 18.38 1.72
CA LEU A 49 1.82 19.33 2.62
C LEU A 49 2.86 19.81 3.63
N ASP A 50 3.09 21.12 3.66
CA ASP A 50 4.00 21.78 4.59
C ASP A 50 3.32 23.01 5.25
N GLU A 51 4.12 23.89 5.85
CA GLU A 51 3.65 25.12 6.49
C GLU A 51 3.02 26.13 5.52
N ASN A 52 3.36 26.07 4.23
CA ASN A 52 2.91 26.99 3.19
C ASN A 52 1.65 26.47 2.46
N GLY A 53 1.39 25.17 2.56
CA GLY A 53 0.16 24.56 2.06
C GLY A 53 0.42 23.24 1.33
N ILE A 54 -0.44 22.93 0.36
CA ILE A 54 -0.29 21.75 -0.49
C ILE A 54 0.40 22.17 -1.79
N GLU A 55 1.54 21.57 -2.07
CA GLU A 55 2.33 21.81 -3.28
C GLU A 55 2.54 20.51 -4.06
N MET A 56 2.77 20.65 -5.37
CA MET A 56 3.17 19.56 -6.25
C MET A 56 4.69 19.55 -6.40
N LEU A 57 5.27 18.36 -6.54
CA LEU A 57 6.70 18.22 -6.87
C LEU A 57 6.95 18.55 -8.35
N ASP A 58 6.83 19.83 -8.72
CA ASP A 58 6.91 20.30 -10.11
C ASP A 58 8.26 19.97 -10.79
N ASN A 59 9.31 19.79 -9.99
CA ASN A 59 10.65 19.46 -10.47
C ASN A 59 10.79 17.98 -10.90
N ALA A 60 9.84 17.11 -10.55
CA ALA A 60 9.92 15.67 -10.81
C ALA A 60 8.61 15.05 -11.36
N PRO A 61 8.11 15.50 -12.53
CA PRO A 61 6.83 15.03 -13.08
C PRO A 61 6.79 13.53 -13.36
N ASN A 62 7.93 12.92 -13.72
CA ASN A 62 8.02 11.48 -13.96
C ASN A 62 7.89 10.66 -12.66
N LEU A 63 8.42 11.17 -11.53
CA LEU A 63 8.25 10.53 -10.23
C LEU A 63 6.78 10.55 -9.79
N MET A 64 6.13 11.71 -9.94
CA MET A 64 4.70 11.85 -9.65
C MET A 64 3.86 10.90 -10.49
N ALA A 65 4.17 10.73 -11.78
CA ALA A 65 3.46 9.80 -12.65
C ALA A 65 3.59 8.34 -12.15
N VAL A 66 4.80 7.89 -11.82
CA VAL A 66 5.04 6.54 -11.26
C VAL A 66 4.31 6.37 -9.93
N GLY A 67 4.40 7.35 -9.05
CA GLY A 67 3.71 7.38 -7.77
C GLY A 67 2.18 7.30 -7.90
N THR A 68 1.62 8.05 -8.84
CA THR A 68 0.17 8.06 -9.16
C THR A 68 -0.29 6.70 -9.68
N ILE A 69 0.46 6.11 -10.63
CA ILE A 69 0.17 4.76 -11.14
C ILE A 69 0.24 3.73 -10.01
N GLY A 70 1.23 3.88 -9.12
CA GLY A 70 1.37 3.05 -7.93
C GLY A 70 0.15 3.15 -7.00
N ALA A 71 -0.32 4.37 -6.72
CA ALA A 71 -1.47 4.64 -5.87
C ALA A 71 -2.76 4.04 -6.44
N ILE A 72 -3.02 4.25 -7.74
CA ILE A 72 -4.17 3.69 -8.44
C ILE A 72 -4.15 2.16 -8.36
N THR A 73 -2.98 1.55 -8.59
CA THR A 73 -2.81 0.10 -8.53
C THR A 73 -3.15 -0.45 -7.13
N LEU A 74 -2.67 0.21 -6.08
CA LEU A 74 -2.97 -0.20 -4.70
C LEU A 74 -4.44 -0.02 -4.32
N ILE A 75 -5.08 1.07 -4.76
CA ILE A 75 -6.51 1.26 -4.56
C ILE A 75 -7.29 0.11 -5.20
N ILE A 76 -6.93 -0.28 -6.43
CA ILE A 76 -7.55 -1.41 -7.13
C ILE A 76 -7.35 -2.72 -6.34
N PHE A 77 -6.13 -3.03 -5.90
CA PHE A 77 -5.87 -4.25 -5.11
C PHE A 77 -6.60 -4.27 -3.78
N SER A 78 -6.64 -3.13 -3.08
CA SER A 78 -7.42 -2.97 -1.86
C SER A 78 -8.90 -3.26 -2.10
N LEU A 79 -9.50 -2.67 -3.15
CA LEU A 79 -10.90 -2.89 -3.48
C LEU A 79 -11.18 -4.36 -3.80
N ILE A 80 -10.28 -5.03 -4.54
CA ILE A 80 -10.39 -6.47 -4.80
C ILE A 80 -10.44 -7.27 -3.50
N PHE A 81 -9.57 -6.97 -2.53
CA PHE A 81 -9.60 -7.65 -1.23
C PHE A 81 -10.87 -7.37 -0.43
N ILE A 82 -11.27 -6.11 -0.31
CA ILE A 82 -12.46 -5.72 0.46
C ILE A 82 -13.70 -6.38 -0.15
N ILE A 83 -13.88 -6.30 -1.47
CA ILE A 83 -15.01 -6.91 -2.17
C ILE A 83 -14.96 -8.44 -2.02
N SER A 84 -13.79 -9.06 -2.23
CA SER A 84 -13.62 -10.51 -2.10
C SER A 84 -13.95 -11.01 -0.70
N SER A 85 -13.52 -10.30 0.34
CA SER A 85 -13.87 -10.58 1.73
C SER A 85 -15.39 -10.48 1.96
N ILE A 86 -16.02 -9.38 1.52
CA ILE A 86 -17.46 -9.16 1.71
C ILE A 86 -18.26 -10.26 1.02
N ILE A 87 -17.93 -10.59 -0.23
CA ILE A 87 -18.62 -11.66 -0.98
C ILE A 87 -18.50 -13.00 -0.26
N THR A 88 -17.32 -13.32 0.27
CA THR A 88 -17.06 -14.58 0.99
C THR A 88 -17.93 -14.74 2.24
N VAL A 89 -18.34 -13.64 2.89
CA VAL A 89 -19.20 -13.67 4.08
C VAL A 89 -20.67 -13.48 3.76
N ALA A 90 -20.99 -12.50 2.91
CA ALA A 90 -22.35 -12.03 2.70
C ALA A 90 -23.16 -12.93 1.77
N THR A 91 -22.48 -13.68 0.91
CA THR A 91 -23.11 -14.53 -0.08
C THR A 91 -22.62 -15.95 0.12
N ASN A 92 -23.52 -16.95 0.11
CA ASN A 92 -23.15 -18.38 0.01
C ASN A 92 -22.49 -18.72 -1.35
N ILE A 93 -21.93 -17.73 -2.04
CA ILE A 93 -21.24 -17.88 -3.31
C ILE A 93 -19.87 -18.41 -2.99
N ASN A 94 -19.63 -19.66 -3.39
CA ASN A 94 -18.31 -20.25 -3.32
C ASN A 94 -17.47 -19.63 -4.45
N LEU A 95 -16.57 -18.70 -4.11
CA LEU A 95 -15.63 -18.14 -5.08
C LEU A 95 -14.62 -19.23 -5.47
N PRO A 96 -14.64 -19.73 -6.72
CA PRO A 96 -13.67 -20.74 -7.13
C PRO A 96 -12.28 -20.10 -7.10
N ILE A 97 -11.30 -20.82 -6.53
CA ILE A 97 -9.87 -20.44 -6.60
C ILE A 97 -9.54 -19.18 -5.75
N LYS A 98 -10.43 -18.76 -4.82
CA LYS A 98 -10.21 -17.59 -3.95
C LYS A 98 -8.88 -17.68 -3.19
N GLU A 99 -8.51 -18.88 -2.79
CA GLU A 99 -7.33 -19.17 -1.99
C GLU A 99 -6.03 -18.85 -2.74
N TYR A 100 -5.96 -19.15 -4.04
CA TYR A 100 -4.81 -18.81 -4.88
C TYR A 100 -4.82 -17.33 -5.25
N ILE A 101 -5.99 -16.71 -5.45
CA ILE A 101 -6.10 -15.26 -5.71
C ILE A 101 -5.52 -14.48 -4.52
N TRP A 102 -5.94 -14.82 -3.31
CA TRP A 102 -5.43 -14.20 -2.08
C TRP A 102 -3.94 -14.42 -1.91
N LEU A 103 -3.48 -15.65 -2.12
CA LEU A 103 -2.06 -15.98 -2.04
C LEU A 103 -1.21 -15.15 -3.02
N ILE A 104 -1.58 -15.12 -4.30
CA ILE A 104 -0.84 -14.43 -5.37
C ILE A 104 -0.85 -12.92 -5.12
N LEU A 105 -2.01 -12.34 -4.82
CA LEU A 105 -2.09 -10.90 -4.53
C LEU A 105 -1.29 -10.55 -3.27
N GLY A 106 -1.28 -11.41 -2.26
CA GLY A 106 -0.45 -11.24 -1.07
C GLY A 106 1.04 -11.15 -1.40
N PHE A 107 1.56 -12.06 -2.22
CA PHE A 107 2.95 -12.01 -2.69
C PHE A 107 3.25 -10.78 -3.56
N VAL A 108 2.33 -10.42 -4.47
CA VAL A 108 2.46 -9.21 -5.28
C VAL A 108 2.60 -7.99 -4.38
N LEU A 109 1.76 -7.85 -3.35
CA LEU A 109 1.87 -6.75 -2.40
C LEU A 109 3.18 -6.75 -1.63
N ILE A 110 3.68 -7.91 -1.17
CA ILE A 110 4.97 -7.96 -0.45
C ILE A 110 6.11 -7.41 -1.32
N ILE A 111 6.10 -7.69 -2.62
CA ILE A 111 7.17 -7.28 -3.55
C ILE A 111 6.91 -5.86 -4.12
N PHE A 112 5.67 -5.38 -4.08
CA PHE A 112 5.26 -4.11 -4.69
C PHE A 112 6.09 -2.90 -4.25
N PRO A 113 6.41 -2.68 -2.96
CA PRO A 113 7.24 -1.56 -2.54
C PRO A 113 8.62 -1.55 -3.19
N VAL A 114 9.22 -2.73 -3.41
CA VAL A 114 10.52 -2.87 -4.08
C VAL A 114 10.39 -2.51 -5.56
N ILE A 115 9.34 -2.98 -6.23
CA ILE A 115 9.06 -2.65 -7.64
C ILE A 115 8.87 -1.14 -7.80
N LEU A 116 8.05 -0.52 -6.94
CA LEU A 116 7.76 0.91 -7.00
C LEU A 116 9.02 1.76 -6.77
N ARG A 117 9.83 1.42 -5.76
CA ARG A 117 11.11 2.11 -5.52
C ARG A 117 12.08 1.93 -6.69
N GLY A 118 12.16 0.70 -7.24
CA GLY A 118 12.99 0.39 -8.39
C GLY A 118 12.59 1.19 -9.63
N THR A 119 11.29 1.27 -9.94
CA THR A 119 10.81 2.06 -11.09
C THR A 119 11.01 3.55 -10.88
N MET A 120 10.79 4.07 -9.67
CA MET A 120 11.10 5.47 -9.33
C MET A 120 12.59 5.79 -9.52
N GLY A 121 13.48 4.89 -9.09
CA GLY A 121 14.94 5.08 -9.24
C GLY A 121 15.41 5.07 -10.69
N LEU A 122 14.68 4.42 -11.60
CA LEU A 122 15.01 4.40 -13.04
C LEU A 122 14.57 5.67 -13.79
N VAL A 123 13.60 6.42 -13.25
CA VAL A 123 13.05 7.61 -13.91
C VAL A 123 13.56 8.93 -13.32
N VAL A 124 14.24 8.87 -12.18
CA VAL A 124 14.87 10.03 -11.54
C VAL A 124 16.15 10.45 -12.26
N LYS A 125 16.30 11.76 -12.45
CA LYS A 125 17.54 12.37 -12.95
C LYS A 125 18.45 12.89 -11.82
N ASP A 126 17.88 13.43 -10.74
CA ASP A 126 18.62 13.95 -9.57
C ASP A 126 18.40 13.09 -8.33
N TYR A 127 19.49 12.55 -7.78
CA TYR A 127 19.48 11.59 -6.67
C TYR A 127 18.90 12.15 -5.36
N GLU A 128 18.92 13.48 -5.18
CA GLU A 128 18.34 14.14 -4.00
C GLU A 128 16.81 14.00 -3.99
N ASP A 129 16.13 14.17 -5.13
CA ASP A 129 14.68 13.99 -5.26
C ASP A 129 14.24 12.54 -4.99
N PHE A 130 15.11 11.57 -5.30
CA PHE A 130 14.87 10.16 -4.96
C PHE A 130 14.94 9.93 -3.44
N PHE A 131 15.90 10.53 -2.75
CA PHE A 131 16.10 10.35 -1.31
C PHE A 131 14.93 10.94 -0.50
N TRP A 132 14.41 12.10 -0.93
CA TRP A 132 13.21 12.73 -0.35
C TRP A 132 11.94 11.88 -0.49
N PHE A 133 11.86 11.04 -1.53
CA PHE A 133 10.73 10.12 -1.74
C PHE A 133 10.86 8.79 -0.99
N VAL A 134 12.09 8.33 -0.66
CA VAL A 134 12.32 6.99 -0.09
C VAL A 134 11.91 6.88 1.39
N LEU A 135 12.13 7.93 2.20
CA LEU A 135 11.70 8.01 3.60
C LEU A 135 10.17 7.84 3.77
N PRO A 136 9.34 8.59 3.02
CA PRO A 136 7.89 8.40 3.06
C PRO A 136 7.42 7.01 2.60
N ILE A 137 8.21 6.27 1.82
CA ILE A 137 7.88 4.91 1.36
C ILE A 137 8.08 3.86 2.48
N ASP A 138 8.77 4.14 3.58
CA ASP A 138 9.00 3.15 4.65
C ASP A 138 7.73 2.83 5.46
N LEU A 139 6.92 3.84 5.81
CA LEU A 139 5.60 3.64 6.44
C LEU A 139 4.61 2.98 5.46
N PHE A 140 4.66 3.37 4.20
CA PHE A 140 3.90 2.74 3.11
C PHE A 140 4.23 1.25 2.95
N THR A 141 5.52 0.92 3.02
CA THR A 141 6.02 -0.46 2.92
C THR A 141 5.46 -1.28 4.07
N PHE A 142 5.45 -0.74 5.29
CA PHE A 142 4.88 -1.44 6.45
C PHE A 142 3.42 -1.85 6.23
N PHE A 143 2.55 -0.90 5.83
CA PHE A 143 1.14 -1.19 5.61
C PHE A 143 0.89 -2.19 4.49
N ILE A 144 1.61 -2.04 3.37
CA ILE A 144 1.48 -2.94 2.21
C ILE A 144 2.01 -4.33 2.52
N THR A 145 3.16 -4.43 3.18
CA THR A 145 3.74 -5.72 3.55
C THR A 145 2.86 -6.44 4.57
N LEU A 146 2.27 -5.73 5.55
CA LEU A 146 1.28 -6.33 6.45
C LEU A 146 0.01 -6.77 5.73
N GLY A 147 -0.52 -5.95 4.83
CA GLY A 147 -1.68 -6.32 4.02
C GLY A 147 -1.42 -7.54 3.14
N GLY A 148 -0.23 -7.59 2.53
CA GLY A 148 0.26 -8.74 1.78
C GLY A 148 0.39 -9.99 2.64
N LEU A 149 0.98 -9.87 3.83
CA LEU A 149 1.16 -10.96 4.78
C LEU A 149 -0.17 -11.53 5.27
N PHE A 150 -1.15 -10.68 5.63
CA PHE A 150 -2.48 -11.15 5.99
C PHE A 150 -3.18 -11.87 4.85
N SER A 151 -3.01 -11.38 3.62
CA SER A 151 -3.56 -12.04 2.43
C SER A 151 -2.90 -13.38 2.13
N THR A 152 -1.58 -13.47 2.25
CA THR A 152 -0.84 -14.73 2.11
C THR A 152 -1.25 -15.74 3.18
N ILE A 153 -1.36 -15.34 4.44
CA ILE A 153 -1.81 -16.22 5.54
C ILE A 153 -3.24 -16.71 5.26
N ALA A 154 -4.15 -15.82 4.87
CA ALA A 154 -5.53 -16.20 4.56
C ALA A 154 -5.60 -17.19 3.38
N GLY A 155 -4.82 -16.97 2.32
CA GLY A 155 -4.71 -17.89 1.19
C GLY A 155 -4.16 -19.26 1.59
N LEU A 156 -3.09 -19.31 2.38
CA LEU A 156 -2.50 -20.57 2.87
C LEU A 156 -3.47 -21.35 3.77
N GLU A 157 -4.16 -20.67 4.68
CA GLU A 157 -5.15 -21.30 5.57
C GLU A 157 -6.32 -21.92 4.81
N GLU A 158 -6.73 -21.34 3.68
CA GLU A 158 -7.76 -21.92 2.81
C GLU A 158 -7.22 -23.10 1.97
N ILE A 159 -5.93 -23.14 1.64
CA ILE A 159 -5.29 -24.24 0.86
C ILE A 159 -5.01 -25.48 1.71
N ILE A 160 -4.54 -25.29 2.95
CA ILE A 160 -4.01 -26.39 3.79
C ILE A 160 -5.12 -27.33 4.29
N ARG A 161 -6.41 -27.00 4.08
CA ARG A 161 -7.58 -27.77 4.54
C ARG A 161 -8.77 -27.64 3.58
#